data_AF-A0A183NBX5-F1
#
_entry.id   AF-A0A183NBX5-F1
#
_cell.length_a   1.000
_cell.length_b   1.000
_cell.length_c   1.000
_cell.angle_alpha   90.00
_cell.angle_beta   90.00
_cell.angle_gamma   90.00
#
_symmetry.space_group_name_H-M   'P 1'
#
loop_
_entity.id
_entity.type
_entity.pdbx_description
1 polymer ?
#
loop_
_entity_poly.entity_id
_entity_poly.type
_entity_poly.pdbx_seq_one_letter_code
_entity_poly.pdbx_strand_id
1 'polypeptide(L)' 'MWETGRVFQIAAQMERCNVKVLGSSETHWTQVGQQRLASGELLLYSCHEKENVIHTHGVALMLSKKAQSTLTGWESH' A
#
# COMPACT_ATOMS: atom_id res chain seq x y z
N MET A 1 -8.91 10.37 -1.54
CA MET A 1 -7.51 10.84 -1.46
C MET A 1 -7.06 10.62 -0.03
N TRP A 2 -6.21 9.62 0.24
CA TRP A 2 -5.75 9.28 1.60
C TRP A 2 -5.21 10.53 2.28
N GLU A 3 -5.70 10.85 3.48
CA GLU A 3 -5.23 12.02 4.22
C GLU A 3 -3.71 11.91 4.38
N THR A 4 -2.96 12.81 3.75
CA THR A 4 -1.50 12.73 3.63
C THR A 4 -0.83 12.57 5.00
N GLY A 5 -1.44 13.11 6.06
CA GLY A 5 -1.00 12.96 7.45
C GLY A 5 -1.06 11.53 7.99
N ARG A 6 -2.09 10.73 7.66
CA ARG A 6 -2.21 9.33 8.14
C ARG A 6 -1.13 8.44 7.54
N VAL A 7 -0.77 8.66 6.27
CA VAL A 7 0.24 7.87 5.58
C VAL A 7 1.61 7.98 6.26
N PHE A 8 2.01 9.20 6.63
CA PHE A 8 3.28 9.44 7.33
C PHE A 8 3.31 8.83 8.74
N GLN A 9 2.18 8.85 9.45
CA GLN A 9 2.08 8.20 10.77
C GLN A 9 2.24 6.69 10.67
N ILE A 10 1.62 6.07 9.65
CA ILE A 10 1.75 4.63 9.41
C ILE A 10 3.18 4.28 9.01
N ALA A 11 3.83 5.07 8.16
CA ALA A 11 5.23 4.86 7.78
C ALA A 11 6.16 4.91 9.03
N ALA A 12 5.98 5.92 9.88
CA ALA A 12 6.74 6.04 11.13
C ALA A 12 6.48 4.86 12.09
N GLN A 13 5.25 4.35 12.15
CA GLN A 13 4.91 3.17 12.94
C GLN A 13 5.52 1.89 12.37
N MET A 14 5.54 1.73 11.04
CA MET A 14 6.19 0.59 10.40
C MET A 14 7.70 0.57 10.68
N GLU A 15 8.34 1.74 10.70
CA GLU A 15 9.75 1.86 11.09
C GLU A 15 9.96 1.46 12.56
N ARG A 16 9.13 2.00 13.47
CA ARG A 16 9.21 1.70 14.91
C ARG A 16 8.96 0.23 15.24
N CYS A 17 7.97 -0.39 14.59
CA CYS A 17 7.58 -1.78 14.82
C CYS A 17 8.34 -2.76 13.91
N ASN A 18 9.32 -2.29 13.13
CA ASN A 18 10.11 -3.08 12.17
C ASN A 18 9.23 -3.86 11.15
N VAL A 19 8.04 -3.36 10.84
CA VAL A 19 7.11 -3.97 9.89
C VAL A 19 7.62 -3.77 8.47
N LYS A 20 7.69 -4.84 7.69
CA LYS A 20 8.21 -4.81 6.31
C LYS A 20 7.13 -4.66 5.25
N VAL A 21 5.96 -5.22 5.53
CA VAL A 21 4.77 -5.20 4.66
C VAL A 21 3.56 -4.96 5.56
N LEU A 22 2.70 -4.03 5.18
CA LEU A 22 1.44 -3.77 5.84
C LEU A 22 0.30 -3.87 4.82
N GLY A 23 -0.65 -4.76 5.06
CA GLY A 23 -1.89 -4.84 4.28
C GLY A 23 -3.01 -4.09 4.99
N SER A 24 -3.78 -3.31 4.26
CA SER A 24 -5.01 -2.65 4.72
C SER A 24 -6.12 -2.90 3.71
N SER A 25 -7.28 -3.34 4.18
CA SER A 25 -8.48 -3.48 3.36
C SER A 25 -9.34 -2.22 3.52
N GLU A 26 -9.25 -1.31 2.56
CA GLU A 26 -10.05 -0.08 2.54
C GLU A 26 -11.05 -0.11 1.38
N THR A 27 -12.31 0.22 1.68
CA THR A 27 -13.43 0.11 0.74
C THR A 27 -13.62 1.34 -0.16
N HIS A 28 -12.66 2.27 -0.17
CA HIS A 28 -12.80 3.59 -0.83
C HIS A 28 -11.89 3.78 -2.05
N TRP A 29 -11.03 2.81 -2.35
CA TRP A 29 -10.22 2.89 -3.57
C TRP A 29 -11.13 2.65 -4.76
N THR A 30 -10.99 3.43 -5.82
CA THR A 30 -11.76 3.24 -7.07
C THR A 30 -10.90 2.76 -8.21
N GLN A 31 -9.58 2.70 -8.03
CA GLN A 31 -8.62 2.40 -9.10
C GLN A 31 -7.50 1.49 -8.58
N VAL A 32 -6.81 0.84 -9.53
CA VAL A 32 -5.51 0.21 -9.30
C VAL A 32 -4.42 1.28 -9.42
N GLY A 33 -3.42 1.24 -8.56
CA GLY A 33 -2.29 2.13 -8.69
C GLY A 33 -1.16 1.86 -7.71
N GLN A 34 -0.10 2.65 -7.90
CA GLN A 34 1.10 2.61 -7.10
C GLN A 34 1.54 4.03 -6.79
N GLN A 35 1.88 4.31 -5.53
CA GLN A 35 2.41 5.59 -5.09
C GLN A 35 3.64 5.39 -4.21
N ARG A 36 4.69 6.17 -4.46
CA ARG A 36 5.88 6.21 -3.60
C ARG A 36 5.78 7.37 -2.63
N LEU A 37 6.01 7.11 -1.35
CA LEU A 37 6.01 8.13 -0.31
C LEU A 37 7.33 8.88 -0.28
N ALA A 38 7.33 10.11 0.24
CA ALA A 38 8.56 10.89 0.42
C ALA A 38 9.56 10.20 1.37
N SER A 39 9.05 9.44 2.35
CA SER A 39 9.85 8.58 3.23
C SER A 39 10.42 7.35 2.51
N GLY A 40 9.91 7.01 1.32
CA GLY A 40 10.43 6.03 0.36
C GLY A 40 9.80 4.64 0.43
N GLU A 41 8.81 4.43 1.28
CA GLU A 41 7.89 3.29 1.21
C GLU A 41 7.03 3.36 -0.06
N LEU A 42 6.58 2.19 -0.51
CA LEU A 42 5.77 2.02 -1.71
C LEU A 42 4.39 1.55 -1.30
N LEU A 43 3.38 2.32 -1.69
CA LEU A 43 1.98 1.97 -1.52
C LEU A 43 1.48 1.40 -2.83
N LEU A 44 1.06 0.15 -2.81
CA LEU A 44 0.31 -0.53 -3.87
C LEU A 44 -1.15 -0.54 -3.44
N TYR A 45 -2.08 -0.24 -4.34
CA TYR A 45 -3.49 -0.40 -4.05
C TYR A 45 -4.22 -0.95 -5.25
N SER A 46 -5.17 -1.84 -4.99
CA SER A 46 -6.06 -2.38 -6.01
C SER A 46 -7.48 -2.34 -5.51
N CYS A 47 -8.36 -1.69 -6.28
CA CYS A 47 -9.79 -1.89 -6.16
C CYS A 47 -10.29 -2.73 -7.32
N HIS A 48 -11.29 -3.57 -7.05
CA HIS A 48 -12.05 -4.25 -8.07
C HIS A 48 -13.19 -3.33 -8.52
N GLU A 49 -13.10 -2.78 -9.73
CA GLU A 49 -14.19 -2.07 -10.37
C GLU A 49 -15.29 -3.08 -10.76
N LYS A 50 -16.20 -3.41 -9.83
CA LYS A 50 -17.49 -3.96 -10.23
C LYS A 50 -18.42 -2.81 -10.57
N GLU A 51 -18.66 -2.66 -11.87
CA GLU A 51 -19.67 -1.81 -12.49
C GLU A 51 -20.94 -1.73 -11.61
N ASN A 52 -21.28 -0.50 -11.19
CA ASN A 52 -22.51 -0.14 -10.46
C ASN A 52 -22.66 -0.50 -8.97
N VAL A 53 -21.61 -0.92 -8.24
CA VAL A 53 -21.71 -1.03 -6.77
C VAL A 53 -20.49 -0.39 -6.11
N ILE A 54 -20.71 0.66 -5.30
CA ILE A 54 -19.68 1.45 -4.57
C ILE A 54 -18.88 0.60 -3.54
N HIS A 55 -19.08 -0.71 -3.52
CA HIS A 55 -18.52 -1.59 -2.50
C HIS A 55 -17.83 -2.77 -3.17
N THR A 56 -16.58 -2.57 -3.55
CA THR A 56 -15.68 -3.72 -3.65
C THR A 56 -14.40 -3.42 -2.90
N HIS A 57 -14.12 -4.30 -1.94
CA HIS A 57 -12.97 -4.31 -1.06
C HIS A 57 -11.68 -3.95 -1.80
N GLY A 58 -11.19 -2.72 -1.60
CA GLY A 58 -9.87 -2.33 -2.04
C GLY A 58 -8.83 -2.87 -1.08
N VAL A 59 -7.74 -3.40 -1.62
CA VAL A 59 -6.58 -3.81 -0.82
C VAL A 59 -5.48 -2.82 -1.09
N ALA A 60 -4.97 -2.20 -0.04
CA ALA A 60 -3.75 -1.43 -0.05
C ALA A 60 -2.63 -2.22 0.64
N LEU A 61 -1.46 -2.25 0.04
CA LEU A 61 -0.24 -2.87 0.53
C LEU A 61 0.83 -1.79 0.61
N MET A 62 1.36 -1.55 1.80
CA MET A 62 2.48 -0.65 2.00
C MET A 62 3.76 -1.44 2.27
N LEU A 63 4.80 -1.18 1.47
CA LEU A 63 6.06 -1.89 1.45
C LEU A 63 7.20 -0.97 1.91
N SER A 64 7.96 -1.41 2.90
CA SER A 64 9.20 -0.76 3.30
C SER A 64 10.24 -0.76 2.17
N LYS A 65 11.20 0.17 2.18
CA LYS A 65 12.32 0.20 1.20
C LYS A 65 13.02 -1.15 1.08
N LYS A 66 13.24 -1.82 2.21
CA LYS A 66 13.91 -3.14 2.25
C LYS A 66 13.04 -4.22 1.60
N ALA A 67 11.74 -4.24 1.91
CA ALA A 67 10.81 -5.18 1.29
C ALA A 67 10.71 -4.97 -0.22
N GLN A 68 10.70 -3.71 -0.68
CA GLN A 68 10.75 -3.39 -2.11
C GLN A 68 11.99 -4.00 -2.76
N SER A 69 13.19 -3.69 -2.25
CA SER A 69 14.44 -4.24 -2.82
C SER A 69 14.49 -5.76 -2.84
N THR A 70 13.88 -6.43 -1.86
CA THR A 70 13.79 -7.89 -1.82
C THR A 70 12.77 -8.44 -2.82
N LEU A 71 11.61 -7.78 -2.98
CA LEU A 71 10.60 -8.19 -3.96
C LEU A 71 11.04 -7.96 -5.41
N THR A 72 11.76 -6.86 -5.71
CA THR A 72 12.20 -6.59 -7.09
C THR A 72 13.30 -7.56 -7.56
N GLY A 73 14.05 -8.15 -6.63
CA GLY A 73 15.06 -9.17 -6.92
C GLY A 73 14.54 -10.61 -6.79
N TRP A 74 13.24 -10.80 -6.58
CA TRP A 74 12.64 -12.11 -6.47
C TRP A 74 12.38 -12.69 -7.86
N GLU A 75 13.17 -13.67 -8.27
CA GLU A 75 12.87 -14.48 -9.45
C GLU A 75 11.96 -15.64 -9.05
N SER A 76 10.79 -15.74 -9.69
CA SER A 76 9.92 -16.91 -9.59
C SER A 76 10.56 -18.07 -10.38
N HIS A 77 11.06 -19.06 -9.65
CA HIS A 77 11.65 -20.28 -10.22
C HIS A 77 10.58 -21.24 -10.76
#